data_AF-A0A947HUX1-F1
#
_entry.id   AF-A0A947HUX1-F1
#
_cell.length_a   1.000
_cell.length_b   1.000
_cell.length_c   1.000
_cell.angle_alpha   90.00
_cell.angle_beta   90.00
_cell.angle_gamma   90.00
#
_symmetry.space_group_name_H-M   'P 1'
#
loop_
_entity.id
_entity.type
_entity.pdbx_description
1 polymer ?
#
loop_
_entity_poly.entity_id
_entity_poly.type
_entity_poly.pdbx_seq_one_letter_code
_entity_poly.pdbx_strand_id
1 'polypeptide(L)' 'RGAVVDWIDVRWQSFYWPAFNVADIGITLGAVLMLVCELRGGKTESGPR' A
#
# COMPACT_ATOMS: atom_id res chain seq x y z
N ARG A 1 -17.81 21.24 -4.80
CA ARG A 1 -16.49 20.80 -5.29
C ARG A 1 -15.87 19.96 -4.19
N GLY A 2 -15.54 18.70 -4.45
CA GLY A 2 -14.80 17.84 -3.54
C GLY A 2 -13.57 17.34 -4.28
N ALA A 3 -12.39 17.68 -3.77
CA ALA A 3 -11.12 17.18 -4.27
C ALA A 3 -10.34 16.70 -3.05
N VAL A 4 -9.68 15.55 -3.19
CA VAL A 4 -8.76 15.08 -2.16
C VAL A 4 -7.53 15.99 -2.21
N VAL A 5 -7.07 16.41 -1.04
CA VAL A 5 -5.92 17.32 -0.93
C VAL A 5 -4.68 16.49 -0.72
N ASP A 6 -3.75 16.60 -1.67
CA ASP A 6 -2.42 16.01 -1.57
C ASP A 6 -1.42 17.07 -1.10
N TRP A 7 -0.59 16.70 -0.13
CA TRP A 7 0.32 17.62 0.54
C TRP A 7 1.72 17.04 0.75
N ILE A 8 1.93 15.75 0.45
CA ILE A 8 3.25 15.12 0.46
C ILE A 8 3.76 15.09 -0.98
N ASP A 9 4.94 15.66 -1.19
CA ASP A 9 5.58 15.79 -2.50
C ASP A 9 7.04 15.36 -2.37
N VAL A 10 7.41 14.30 -3.09
CA VAL A 10 8.72 13.67 -3.00
C VAL A 10 9.46 13.83 -4.32
N ARG A 11 10.66 14.40 -4.23
CA ARG A 11 11.52 14.66 -5.39
C ARG A 11 12.93 14.14 -5.14
N TRP A 12 13.51 13.53 -6.16
CA TRP A 12 14.89 13.09 -6.13
C TRP A 12 15.59 13.42 -7.45
N GLN A 13 16.48 14.41 -7.44
CA GLN A 13 17.12 14.96 -8.64
C GLN A 13 16.06 15.31 -9.72
N SER A 14 16.13 14.69 -10.89
CA SER A 14 15.16 14.87 -11.99
C SER A 14 13.95 13.94 -11.88
N PHE A 15 13.89 13.07 -10.87
CA PHE A 15 12.75 12.20 -10.64
C PHE A 15 11.73 12.86 -9.71
N TYR A 16 10.46 12.82 -10.11
CA TYR A 16 9.34 13.40 -9.39
C TYR A 16 8.34 12.29 -9.11
N TRP A 17 8.13 12.02 -7.83
CA TRP A 17 7.06 11.13 -7.41
C TRP A 17 5.74 11.93 -7.38
N PRO A 18 4.61 11.36 -7.83
CA PRO A 18 3.30 12.02 -7.74
C PRO A 18 2.99 12.46 -6.31
N ALA A 19 2.39 13.64 -6.13
CA ALA A 19 1.96 14.06 -4.81
C ALA A 19 0.92 13.08 -4.22
N PHE A 20 0.96 12.87 -2.90
CA PHE A 20 0.06 11.96 -2.20
C PHE A 20 -0.29 12.48 -0.80
N ASN A 21 -1.18 11.79 -0.12
CA ASN A 21 -1.61 12.10 1.23
C ASN A 21 -1.52 10.87 2.16
N VAL A 22 -1.87 11.06 3.43
CA VAL A 22 -1.82 9.99 4.43
C VAL A 22 -2.79 8.84 4.16
N ALA A 23 -3.91 9.09 3.48
CA ALA A 23 -4.85 8.04 3.12
C ALA A 23 -4.23 7.07 2.10
N ASP A 24 -3.49 7.60 1.12
CA ASP A 24 -2.77 6.78 0.14
C ASP A 24 -1.70 5.91 0.79
N ILE A 25 -1.00 6.43 1.81
CA ILE A 25 -0.05 5.66 2.62
C ILE A 25 -0.77 4.51 3.33
N GLY A 26 -1.92 4.79 3.97
CA GLY A 26 -2.70 3.77 4.67
C GLY A 26 -3.18 2.66 3.74
N ILE A 27 -3.70 3.01 2.58
CA ILE A 27 -4.14 2.05 1.55
C ILE A 27 -2.96 1.22 1.06
N THR A 28 -1.83 1.85 0.74
CA THR A 28 -0.62 1.17 0.26
C THR A 28 -0.08 0.19 1.29
N LEU A 29 0.04 0.62 2.56
CA LEU A 29 0.48 -0.25 3.64
C LEU A 29 -0.49 -1.41 3.88
N GLY A 30 -1.80 -1.15 3.85
CA GLY A 30 -2.82 -2.20 3.98
C GLY A 30 -2.71 -3.25 2.87
N ALA A 31 -2.58 -2.82 1.62
CA ALA A 31 -2.39 -3.72 0.47
C ALA A 31 -1.10 -4.53 0.59
N VAL A 32 0.01 -3.91 0.99
CA VAL A 32 1.30 -4.60 1.23
C VAL A 32 1.16 -5.62 2.35
N LEU A 33 0.50 -5.28 3.46
CA LEU A 33 0.28 -6.21 4.57
C LEU A 33 -0.59 -7.40 4.14
N MET A 34 -1.67 -7.17 3.39
CA MET A 34 -2.48 -8.25 2.83
C MET A 34 -1.66 -9.17 1.92
N LEU A 35 -0.88 -8.59 1.00
CA LEU A 35 0.00 -9.35 0.12
C LEU A 35 1.02 -10.17 0.92
N VAL A 36 1.66 -9.57 1.94
CA VAL A 36 2.61 -10.27 2.82
C VAL A 36 1.92 -11.38 3.60
N CYS A 37 0.70 -11.17 4.09
CA CYS A 37 -0.08 -12.20 4.77
C CYS A 37 -0.36 -13.39 3.84
N GLU A 38 -0.82 -13.16 2.61
CA GLU A 38 -1.07 -14.23 1.63
C GLU A 38 0.21 -14.99 1.27
N LEU A 39 1.32 -14.27 1.03
CA LEU A 39 2.62 -14.88 0.71
C LEU A 39 3.20 -15.70 1.87
N ARG A 40 2.93 -15.32 3.12
CA ARG A 40 3.38 -16.03 4.33
C ARG A 40 2.41 -17.12 4.79
N GLY A 41 1.13 -17.01 4.42
CA GLY A 41 0.02 -17.89 4.81
C GLY A 41 -0.14 -19.14 3.96
N GLY A 42 0.74 -19.38 2.98
CA GLY A 42 0.73 -20.57 2.10
C GLY A 42 1.02 -21.93 2.75
N LYS A 43 0.62 -22.14 4.01
CA LYS A 43 0.65 -23.44 4.72
C LYS A 43 -0.53 -23.61 5.69
N THR A 44 -1.75 -23.59 5.17
CA THR A 44 -2.84 -24.34 5.81
C THR A 44 -3.16 -25.55 4.94
N GLU A 45 -2.20 -26.47 4.88
CA GLU A 45 -2.53 -27.87 4.63
C GLU A 45 -2.97 -28.47 5.97
N SER A 46 -4.27 -28.49 6.20
CA SER A 46 -4.88 -29.50 7.07
C SER A 46 -5.97 -30.17 6.25
N GLY A 47 -5.55 -31.19 5.49
CA GLY A 47 -6.42 -32.03 4.69
C GLY A 47 -7.50 -32.75 5.51
N PRO A 48 -8.48 -33.37 4.82
CA PRO A 48 -9.63 -33.96 5.46
C PRO A 48 -9.23 -35.19 6.27
N ARG A 49 -9.71 -35.27 7.52
CA ARG A 49 -9.88 -36.54 8.22
C ARG A 49 -11.33 -36.96 8.10
#